data_AF-B3FXL9-F1
#
_entry.id   AF-B3FXL9-F1
#
_cell.length_a   1.000
_cell.length_b   1.000
_cell.length_c   1.000
_cell.angle_alpha   90.00
_cell.angle_beta   90.00
_cell.angle_gamma   90.00
#
_symmetry.space_group_name_H-M   'P 1'
#
loop_
_entity.id
_entity.type
_entity.pdbx_description
1 polymer ?
#
loop_
_entity_poly.entity_id
_entity_poly.type
_entity_poly.pdbx_seq_one_letter_code
_entity_poly.pdbx_strand_id
1 'polypeptide(L)'
;CTTEDTNLHGSSSTDSIRSSTDLLRERVLLMKEDADWRPIHIFPEGTTTTERGLLRFRTSVFRLDTDIQPICLIYRSYNNPAYVSQSALYTLYSYLTNPFCFVKVVYLDPISSRTPTGERKDPRAFADEVGLAMARYMGSEYLPYTNEDAFYFRQKKKDQSLCSKEYLRDYSWIGSYSRMNVLADPGYRQGSLSNVFVGSDKTHCLSIISRDTLLKGSADVVKQKQSI
;
A
#
# COMPACT_ATOMS: atom_id res chain seq x y z
N CYS A 1 15.12 67.16 16.67
CA CYS A 1 13.72 66.98 16.25
C CYS A 1 13.73 66.04 15.05
N THR A 2 13.71 64.72 15.26
CA THR A 2 12.56 63.85 15.62
C THR A 2 11.51 63.79 14.52
N THR A 3 11.44 62.63 13.87
CA THR A 3 10.29 61.73 13.62
C THR A 3 10.57 60.97 12.31
N GLU A 4 10.25 59.70 12.11
CA GLU A 4 9.65 58.63 12.91
C GLU A 4 9.84 57.34 12.10
N ASP A 5 10.03 56.25 12.81
CA ASP A 5 10.03 54.89 12.28
C ASP A 5 8.70 54.56 11.57
N THR A 6 8.77 53.93 10.40
CA THR A 6 7.73 53.00 9.94
C THR A 6 8.37 51.74 9.34
N ASN A 7 8.70 50.81 10.26
CA ASN A 7 8.49 49.39 10.02
C ASN A 7 7.01 49.16 9.65
N LEU A 8 6.73 48.28 8.67
CA LEU A 8 5.49 47.54 8.32
C LEU A 8 5.57 47.30 6.79
N HIS A 9 5.73 46.11 6.21
CA HIS A 9 5.22 44.77 6.52
C HIS A 9 6.29 43.80 5.98
N GLY A 10 6.96 43.01 6.83
CA GLY A 10 6.38 41.75 7.24
C GLY A 10 6.70 40.65 6.23
N SER A 11 7.99 40.38 5.98
CA SER A 11 8.42 39.09 5.45
C SER A 11 8.12 38.02 6.52
N SER A 12 6.88 37.56 6.57
CA SER A 12 6.54 36.36 7.32
C SER A 12 7.08 35.17 6.55
N SER A 13 8.37 34.92 6.70
CA SER A 13 9.04 33.67 6.41
C SER A 13 8.47 32.59 7.34
N THR A 14 7.27 32.15 7.00
CA THR A 14 6.77 30.82 7.28
C THR A 14 6.61 30.18 5.90
N ASP A 15 7.70 29.61 5.39
CA ASP A 15 7.64 28.62 4.32
C ASP A 15 6.84 27.43 4.87
N SER A 16 5.51 27.58 4.90
CA SER A 16 4.60 26.49 5.15
C SER A 16 4.94 25.44 4.10
N ILE A 17 5.34 24.25 4.56
CA ILE A 17 5.65 23.12 3.68
C ILE A 17 4.40 22.91 2.84
N ARG A 18 4.43 23.36 1.58
CA ARG A 18 3.29 23.26 0.66
C ARG A 18 2.91 21.79 0.57
N SER A 19 1.65 21.47 0.87
CA SER A 19 1.20 20.09 0.78
C SER A 19 1.34 19.61 -0.65
N SER A 20 1.84 18.39 -0.83
CA SER A 20 1.97 17.76 -2.15
C SER A 20 0.67 17.76 -2.96
N THR A 21 -0.49 17.75 -2.29
CA THR A 21 -1.81 17.86 -2.91
C THR A 21 -2.07 19.22 -3.54
N ASP A 22 -1.54 20.29 -2.96
CA ASP A 22 -1.80 21.67 -3.42
C ASP A 22 -0.96 21.95 -4.67
N LEU A 23 0.28 21.49 -4.68
CA LEU A 23 1.15 21.52 -5.87
C LEU A 23 0.57 20.69 -7.03
N LEU A 24 -0.02 19.53 -6.73
CA LEU A 24 -0.73 18.73 -7.74
C LEU A 24 -1.95 19.47 -8.27
N ARG A 25 -2.72 20.15 -7.41
CA ARG A 25 -3.89 20.93 -7.81
C ARG A 25 -3.52 22.07 -8.75
N GLU A 26 -2.51 22.85 -8.38
CA GLU A 26 -1.98 23.94 -9.20
C GLU A 26 -1.54 23.43 -10.57
N ARG A 27 -0.80 22.32 -10.61
CA ARG A 27 -0.40 21.70 -11.88
C ARG A 27 -1.56 21.23 -12.74
N VAL A 28 -2.61 20.67 -12.14
CA VAL A 28 -3.81 20.27 -12.90
C VAL A 28 -4.56 21.49 -13.46
N LEU A 29 -4.54 22.64 -12.77
CA LEU A 29 -5.14 23.87 -13.30
C LEU A 29 -4.37 24.37 -14.52
N LEU A 30 -3.04 24.42 -14.44
CA LEU A 30 -2.19 24.81 -15.58
C LEU A 30 -2.39 23.88 -16.79
N MET A 31 -2.53 22.58 -16.55
CA MET A 31 -2.86 21.60 -17.60
C MET A 31 -4.19 21.84 -18.31
N LYS A 32 -5.18 22.42 -17.62
CA LYS A 32 -6.49 22.72 -18.21
C LYS A 32 -6.46 24.00 -19.04
N GLU A 33 -5.55 24.91 -18.72
CA GLU A 33 -5.40 26.21 -19.39
C GLU A 33 -4.55 26.12 -20.66
N ASP A 34 -3.53 25.25 -20.67
CA ASP A 34 -2.61 25.09 -21.80
C ASP A 34 -2.71 23.69 -22.43
N ALA A 35 -3.19 23.63 -23.68
CA ALA A 35 -3.38 22.38 -24.41
C ALA A 35 -2.05 21.71 -24.82
N ASP A 36 -0.95 22.46 -24.88
CA ASP A 36 0.39 21.92 -25.19
C ASP A 36 1.08 21.32 -23.96
N TRP A 37 0.45 21.43 -22.79
CA TRP A 37 1.03 20.94 -21.55
C TRP A 37 1.02 19.41 -21.46
N ARG A 38 2.14 18.83 -21.02
CA ARG A 38 2.31 17.37 -20.93
C ARG A 38 1.48 16.75 -19.80
N PRO A 39 0.79 15.61 -20.05
CA PRO A 39 0.07 14.88 -19.01
C PRO A 39 0.94 14.48 -17.82
N ILE A 40 0.40 14.57 -16.61
CA ILE A 40 1.08 14.11 -15.39
C ILE A 40 0.79 12.64 -15.18
N HIS A 41 1.86 11.84 -15.06
CA HIS A 41 1.77 10.43 -14.70
C HIS A 41 2.03 10.27 -13.21
N ILE A 42 1.13 9.58 -12.51
CA ILE A 42 1.23 9.35 -11.07
C ILE A 42 1.12 7.86 -10.81
N PHE A 43 1.97 7.34 -9.92
CA PHE A 43 1.89 5.98 -9.41
C PHE A 43 1.16 6.00 -8.06
N PRO A 44 -0.16 5.74 -8.03
CA PRO A 44 -0.98 5.92 -6.83
C PRO A 44 -0.71 4.88 -5.72
N GLU A 45 -0.04 3.79 -6.07
CA GLU A 45 0.40 2.74 -5.15
C GLU A 45 1.53 3.22 -4.22
N GLY A 46 2.41 4.09 -4.74
CA GLY A 46 3.61 4.56 -4.03
C GLY A 46 4.74 3.53 -3.93
N THR A 47 4.61 2.36 -4.54
CA THR A 47 5.62 1.30 -4.61
C THR A 47 5.57 0.51 -5.91
N THR A 48 6.51 -0.44 -6.07
CA THR A 48 6.47 -1.47 -7.11
C THR A 48 5.69 -2.68 -6.58
N THR A 49 4.54 -2.97 -7.17
CA THR A 49 3.74 -4.15 -6.82
C THR A 49 4.38 -5.44 -7.31
N THR A 50 4.05 -6.51 -6.61
CA THR A 50 4.29 -7.87 -7.12
C THR A 50 3.20 -8.17 -8.15
N GLU A 51 3.53 -8.86 -9.25
CA GLU A 51 2.59 -9.27 -10.32
C GLU A 51 1.32 -10.02 -9.82
N ARG A 52 1.30 -10.40 -8.54
CA ARG A 52 0.22 -11.12 -7.86
C ARG A 52 -0.98 -10.25 -7.48
N GLY A 53 -0.81 -8.96 -7.24
CA GLY A 53 -1.92 -8.12 -6.78
C GLY A 53 -1.55 -6.65 -6.68
N LEU A 54 -2.54 -5.77 -6.83
CA LEU A 54 -2.40 -4.32 -6.67
C LEU A 54 -2.74 -3.92 -5.23
N LEU A 55 -1.88 -3.12 -4.62
CA LEU A 55 -2.19 -2.49 -3.34
C LEU A 55 -3.21 -1.37 -3.50
N ARG A 56 -3.91 -1.08 -2.41
CA ARG A 56 -4.91 -0.04 -2.37
C ARG A 56 -4.29 1.34 -2.60
N PHE A 57 -4.87 2.09 -3.53
CA PHE A 57 -4.36 3.39 -3.94
C PHE A 57 -4.52 4.46 -2.87
N ARG A 58 -3.58 5.41 -2.82
CA ARG A 58 -3.72 6.60 -1.98
C ARG A 58 -4.73 7.57 -2.59
N THR A 59 -5.60 8.13 -1.75
CA THR A 59 -6.72 9.01 -2.18
C THR A 59 -6.32 10.44 -2.53
N SER A 60 -5.04 10.83 -2.35
CA SER A 60 -4.60 12.22 -2.52
C SER A 60 -4.87 12.74 -3.93
N VAL A 61 -4.60 11.93 -4.95
CA VAL A 61 -4.79 12.28 -6.37
C VAL A 61 -6.28 12.32 -6.74
N PHE A 62 -7.07 11.38 -6.23
CA PHE A 62 -8.51 11.24 -6.51
C PHE A 62 -9.37 12.35 -5.87
N ARG A 63 -8.76 13.24 -5.08
CA ARG A 63 -9.41 14.46 -4.57
C ARG A 63 -9.42 15.60 -5.59
N LEU A 64 -8.66 15.47 -6.67
CA LEU A 64 -8.63 16.41 -7.77
C LEU A 64 -9.82 16.06 -8.66
N ASP A 65 -10.80 16.96 -8.75
CA ASP A 65 -12.08 16.75 -9.44
C ASP A 65 -11.85 16.78 -10.97
N THR A 66 -11.17 15.76 -11.46
CA THR A 66 -10.63 15.64 -12.82
C THR A 66 -10.66 14.17 -13.22
N ASP A 67 -10.95 13.93 -14.49
CA ASP A 67 -11.02 12.59 -15.04
C ASP A 67 -9.62 11.97 -15.09
N ILE A 68 -9.53 10.69 -14.76
CA ILE A 68 -8.26 9.97 -14.66
C ILE A 68 -8.24 8.89 -15.74
N GLN A 69 -7.18 8.89 -16.55
CA GLN A 69 -6.91 7.80 -17.47
C GLN A 69 -6.02 6.74 -16.80
N PRO A 70 -6.53 5.52 -16.54
CA PRO A 70 -5.72 4.47 -15.94
C PRO A 70 -4.75 3.90 -16.98
N ILE A 71 -3.49 3.72 -16.59
CA ILE A 71 -2.44 3.16 -17.45
C ILE A 71 -1.85 1.92 -16.76
N CYS A 72 -1.92 0.78 -17.42
CA CYS A 72 -1.34 -0.47 -16.93
C CYS A 72 0.02 -0.71 -17.60
N LEU A 73 1.05 -0.95 -16.79
CA LEU A 73 2.38 -1.33 -17.24
C LEU A 73 2.60 -2.81 -16.94
N ILE A 74 2.68 -3.63 -17.98
CA ILE A 74 2.86 -5.08 -17.85
C ILE A 74 4.28 -5.42 -18.28
N TYR A 75 5.10 -5.84 -17.31
CA TYR A 75 6.45 -6.31 -17.54
C TYR A 75 6.42 -7.79 -17.92
N ARG A 76 7.10 -8.15 -19.01
CA ARG A 76 7.29 -9.53 -19.46
C ARG A 76 8.77 -9.78 -19.58
N SER A 77 9.28 -10.63 -18.71
CA SER A 77 10.71 -10.94 -18.66
C SER A 77 10.91 -12.30 -18.01
N TYR A 78 12.11 -12.88 -18.17
CA TYR A 78 12.37 -14.24 -17.69
C TYR A 78 12.37 -14.32 -16.16
N ASN A 79 12.98 -13.33 -15.51
CA ASN A 79 12.95 -13.16 -14.06
C ASN A 79 12.20 -11.88 -13.70
N ASN A 80 11.36 -11.91 -12.69
CA ASN A 80 10.60 -10.73 -12.26
C ASN A 80 11.56 -9.56 -11.94
N PRO A 81 11.44 -8.40 -12.60
CA PRO A 81 12.36 -7.27 -12.43
C PRO A 81 12.06 -6.46 -11.16
N ALA A 82 10.93 -6.70 -10.50
CA ALA A 82 10.56 -5.98 -9.29
C ALA A 82 11.49 -6.37 -8.13
N TYR A 83 11.97 -5.37 -7.39
CA TYR A 83 12.81 -5.54 -6.20
C TYR A 83 11.96 -6.01 -5.00
N VAL A 84 11.43 -7.23 -5.08
CA VAL A 84 10.57 -7.82 -4.04
C VAL A 84 11.37 -8.75 -3.13
N SER A 85 12.48 -9.32 -3.64
CA SER A 85 13.33 -10.22 -2.87
C SER A 85 14.16 -9.49 -1.81
N GLN A 86 14.35 -10.14 -0.67
CA GLN A 86 15.19 -9.64 0.43
C GLN A 86 16.68 -9.94 0.23
N SER A 87 17.00 -10.90 -0.64
CA SER A 87 18.38 -11.24 -0.95
C SER A 87 18.87 -10.37 -2.09
N ALA A 88 19.80 -9.46 -1.79
CA ALA A 88 20.44 -8.60 -2.79
C ALA A 88 21.14 -9.42 -3.89
N LEU A 89 21.72 -10.57 -3.53
CA LEU A 89 22.38 -11.47 -4.48
C LEU A 89 21.38 -12.11 -5.45
N TYR A 90 20.21 -12.52 -4.95
CA TYR A 90 19.16 -13.07 -5.80
C TYR A 90 18.63 -12.02 -6.78
N THR A 91 18.44 -10.78 -6.30
CA THR A 91 18.01 -9.68 -7.18
C THR A 91 19.08 -9.34 -8.22
N LEU A 92 20.36 -9.28 -7.83
CA LEU A 92 21.46 -9.04 -8.75
C LEU A 92 21.55 -10.14 -9.81
N TYR A 93 21.48 -11.41 -9.39
CA TYR A 93 21.42 -12.54 -10.31
C TYR A 93 20.22 -12.44 -11.26
N SER A 94 19.04 -12.10 -10.74
CA SER A 94 17.83 -11.92 -11.54
C SER A 94 18.00 -10.85 -12.60
N TYR A 95 18.66 -9.73 -12.29
CA TYR A 95 18.95 -8.68 -13.27
C TYR A 95 19.99 -9.12 -14.32
N LEU A 96 21.07 -9.77 -13.90
CA LEU A 96 22.13 -10.22 -14.81
C LEU A 96 21.65 -11.32 -15.76
N THR A 97 20.68 -12.13 -15.33
CA THR A 97 20.12 -13.25 -16.12
C THR A 97 18.84 -12.89 -16.86
N ASN A 98 18.47 -11.61 -16.93
CA ASN A 98 17.29 -11.14 -17.65
C ASN A 98 17.68 -10.34 -18.91
N PRO A 99 18.11 -11.02 -19.99
CA PRO A 99 18.62 -10.34 -21.19
C PRO A 99 17.55 -9.56 -21.95
N PHE A 100 16.27 -9.92 -21.79
CA PHE A 100 15.16 -9.28 -22.47
C PHE A 100 14.03 -8.97 -21.48
N CYS A 101 13.67 -7.69 -21.40
CA CYS A 101 12.51 -7.21 -20.66
C CYS A 101 11.62 -6.42 -21.62
N PHE A 102 10.42 -6.93 -21.85
CA PHE A 102 9.41 -6.25 -22.66
C PHE A 102 8.40 -5.57 -21.75
N VAL A 103 8.09 -4.32 -22.03
CA VAL A 103 7.05 -3.57 -21.31
C VAL A 103 5.90 -3.34 -22.25
N LYS A 104 4.74 -3.90 -21.93
CA LYS A 104 3.48 -3.60 -22.61
C LYS A 104 2.78 -2.48 -21.84
N VAL A 105 2.63 -1.33 -22.50
CA VAL A 105 1.86 -0.20 -21.98
C VAL A 105 0.44 -0.29 -22.50
N VAL A 106 -0.55 -0.25 -21.62
CA VAL A 106 -1.96 -0.27 -21.97
C VAL A 106 -2.67 0.93 -21.37
N TYR A 107 -3.30 1.71 -22.24
CA TYR A 107 -4.17 2.81 -21.88
C TYR A 107 -5.60 2.28 -21.76
N LEU A 108 -6.19 2.41 -20.59
CA LEU A 108 -7.60 2.10 -20.37
C LEU A 108 -8.46 3.34 -20.65
N ASP A 109 -9.77 3.11 -20.76
CA ASP A 109 -10.72 4.20 -20.95
C ASP A 109 -10.70 5.16 -19.74
N PRO A 110 -10.81 6.48 -19.97
CA PRO A 110 -10.86 7.46 -18.89
C PRO A 110 -12.04 7.20 -17.95
N ILE A 111 -11.80 7.28 -16.65
CA ILE A 111 -12.83 7.15 -15.62
C ILE A 111 -13.09 8.53 -15.02
N SER A 112 -14.34 8.96 -15.07
CA SER A 112 -14.72 10.29 -14.57
C SER A 112 -14.81 10.33 -13.05
N SER A 113 -14.39 11.47 -12.47
CA SER A 113 -14.52 11.76 -11.04
C SER A 113 -15.97 12.01 -10.61
N ARG A 114 -16.87 12.22 -11.58
CA ARG A 114 -18.30 12.46 -11.35
C ARG A 114 -19.12 11.22 -11.67
N THR A 115 -20.23 11.05 -10.96
CA THR A 115 -21.27 10.09 -11.32
C THR A 115 -22.01 10.56 -12.58
N PRO A 116 -22.78 9.69 -13.25
CA PRO A 116 -23.65 10.09 -14.36
C PRO A 116 -24.67 11.18 -13.97
N THR A 117 -24.99 11.28 -12.67
CA THR A 117 -25.87 12.32 -12.10
C THR A 117 -25.17 13.66 -11.88
N GLY A 118 -23.86 13.76 -12.12
CA GLY A 118 -23.05 14.97 -11.95
C GLY A 118 -22.47 15.17 -10.55
N GLU A 119 -22.83 14.31 -9.59
CA GLU A 119 -22.32 14.34 -8.23
C GLU A 119 -20.86 13.88 -8.16
N ARG A 120 -20.10 14.47 -7.25
CA ARG A 120 -18.71 14.09 -7.04
C ARG A 120 -18.63 12.75 -6.31
N LYS A 121 -17.90 11.79 -6.87
CA LYS A 121 -17.64 10.50 -6.21
C LYS A 121 -16.78 10.71 -4.96
N ASP A 122 -17.03 9.90 -3.94
CA ASP A 122 -16.13 9.83 -2.79
C ASP A 122 -14.71 9.47 -3.25
N PRO A 123 -13.65 10.22 -2.86
CA PRO A 123 -12.30 9.98 -3.35
C PRO A 123 -11.78 8.56 -3.10
N ARG A 124 -12.27 7.89 -2.05
CA ARG A 124 -11.90 6.50 -1.77
C ARG A 124 -12.59 5.53 -2.72
N ALA A 125 -13.90 5.68 -2.90
CA ALA A 125 -14.66 4.89 -3.87
C ALA A 125 -14.12 5.04 -5.29
N PHE A 126 -13.76 6.26 -5.70
CA PHE A 126 -13.18 6.52 -7.02
C PHE A 126 -11.79 5.88 -7.19
N ALA A 127 -10.94 5.94 -6.15
CA ALA A 127 -9.64 5.27 -6.17
C ALA A 127 -9.80 3.74 -6.30
N ASP A 128 -10.76 3.16 -5.58
CA ASP A 128 -11.03 1.73 -5.61
C ASP A 128 -11.65 1.29 -6.96
N GLU A 129 -12.49 2.12 -7.58
CA GLU A 129 -13.02 1.90 -8.94
C GLU A 129 -11.90 1.85 -9.99
N VAL A 130 -11.00 2.83 -9.96
CA VAL A 130 -9.84 2.90 -10.86
C VAL A 130 -8.89 1.72 -10.64
N GLY A 131 -8.58 1.41 -9.37
CA GLY A 131 -7.74 0.27 -9.01
C GLY A 131 -8.34 -1.07 -9.46
N LEU A 132 -9.64 -1.25 -9.30
CA LEU A 132 -10.35 -2.45 -9.73
C LEU A 132 -10.38 -2.59 -11.26
N ALA A 133 -10.56 -1.49 -12.00
CA ALA A 133 -10.48 -1.49 -13.46
C ALA A 133 -9.10 -1.93 -13.95
N MET A 134 -8.04 -1.40 -13.34
CA MET A 134 -6.65 -1.80 -13.64
C MET A 134 -6.39 -3.27 -13.29
N ALA A 135 -6.83 -3.72 -12.11
CA ALA A 135 -6.67 -5.09 -11.65
C ALA A 135 -7.38 -6.09 -12.57
N ARG A 136 -8.61 -5.79 -12.99
CA ARG A 136 -9.38 -6.58 -13.97
C ARG A 136 -8.65 -6.75 -15.29
N TYR A 137 -8.03 -5.68 -15.80
CA TYR A 137 -7.28 -5.76 -17.05
C TYR A 137 -6.02 -6.63 -16.92
N MET A 138 -5.30 -6.51 -15.80
CA MET A 138 -4.07 -7.27 -15.57
C MET A 138 -4.31 -8.72 -15.13
N GLY A 139 -5.54 -9.08 -14.74
CA GLY A 139 -5.83 -10.40 -14.16
C GLY A 139 -5.25 -10.58 -12.76
N SER A 140 -5.00 -9.48 -12.05
CA SER A 140 -4.47 -9.46 -10.68
C SER A 140 -5.58 -9.09 -9.69
N GLU A 141 -5.39 -9.40 -8.41
CA GLU A 141 -6.34 -9.02 -7.37
C GLU A 141 -6.09 -7.60 -6.87
N TYR A 142 -7.16 -6.84 -6.62
CA TYR A 142 -7.07 -5.54 -5.94
C TYR A 142 -7.20 -5.75 -4.43
N LEU A 143 -6.13 -5.46 -3.70
CA LEU A 143 -6.02 -5.76 -2.28
C LEU A 143 -6.51 -4.58 -1.43
N PRO A 144 -7.20 -4.83 -0.31
CA PRO A 144 -7.68 -3.76 0.57
C PRO A 144 -6.57 -3.11 1.41
N TYR A 145 -5.34 -3.62 1.31
CA TYR A 145 -4.18 -3.22 2.11
C TYR A 145 -3.41 -2.07 1.47
N THR A 146 -2.78 -1.27 2.32
CA THR A 146 -2.01 -0.09 1.91
C THR A 146 -0.51 -0.30 2.11
N ASN A 147 0.29 0.58 1.53
CA ASN A 147 1.74 0.51 1.70
C ASN A 147 2.22 0.69 3.16
N GLU A 148 1.46 1.44 3.96
CA GLU A 148 1.76 1.65 5.39
C GLU A 148 1.73 0.33 6.18
N ASP A 149 0.84 -0.58 5.80
CA ASP A 149 0.73 -1.92 6.41
C ASP A 149 2.02 -2.71 6.21
N ALA A 150 2.60 -2.63 5.01
CA ALA A 150 3.87 -3.27 4.70
C ALA A 150 5.04 -2.66 5.48
N PHE A 151 5.03 -1.35 5.73
CA PHE A 151 6.06 -0.70 6.56
C PHE A 151 5.96 -1.07 8.04
N TYR A 152 4.74 -1.17 8.57
CA TYR A 152 4.52 -1.67 9.92
C TYR A 152 4.98 -3.12 10.06
N PHE A 153 4.59 -3.98 9.11
CA PHE A 153 5.02 -5.38 9.10
C PHE A 153 6.54 -5.52 9.13
N ARG A 154 7.25 -4.71 8.33
CA ARG A 154 8.73 -4.67 8.26
C ARG A 154 9.42 -3.93 9.42
N GLN A 155 8.70 -3.50 10.45
CA GLN A 155 9.22 -2.72 11.59
C GLN A 155 9.86 -1.38 11.22
N LYS A 156 9.58 -0.84 10.03
CA LYS A 156 10.07 0.48 9.63
C LYS A 156 9.29 1.61 10.31
N LYS A 157 8.03 1.36 10.66
CA LYS A 157 7.19 2.24 11.48
C LYS A 157 6.65 1.45 12.67
N LYS A 158 6.64 2.09 13.85
CA LYS A 158 6.19 1.46 15.10
C LYS A 158 4.69 1.64 15.37
N ASP A 159 4.07 2.62 14.72
CA ASP A 159 2.70 3.00 15.02
C ASP A 159 1.69 2.07 14.33
N GLN A 160 1.02 1.25 15.14
CA GLN A 160 -0.03 0.34 14.68
C GLN A 160 -1.30 1.07 14.20
N SER A 161 -1.52 2.31 14.67
CA SER A 161 -2.68 3.14 14.30
C SER A 161 -2.70 3.54 12.82
N LEU A 162 -1.55 3.49 12.14
CA LEU A 162 -1.41 3.79 10.72
C LEU A 162 -1.83 2.62 9.82
N CYS A 163 -2.02 1.43 10.39
CA CYS A 163 -2.42 0.26 9.62
C CYS A 163 -3.90 0.34 9.21
N SER A 164 -4.20 -0.23 8.04
CA SER A 164 -5.57 -0.45 7.59
C SER A 164 -6.30 -1.41 8.53
N LYS A 165 -7.61 -1.19 8.69
CA LYS A 165 -8.45 -2.03 9.57
C LYS A 165 -8.51 -3.46 9.06
N GLU A 166 -8.51 -3.61 7.74
CA GLU A 166 -8.50 -4.88 7.03
C GLU A 166 -7.19 -5.64 7.31
N TYR A 167 -6.03 -4.97 7.26
CA TYR A 167 -4.76 -5.59 7.62
C TYR A 167 -4.74 -6.06 9.08
N LEU A 168 -5.21 -5.21 10.00
CA LEU A 168 -5.25 -5.58 11.41
C LEU A 168 -6.19 -6.78 11.66
N ARG A 169 -7.34 -6.84 10.98
CA ARG A 169 -8.26 -7.99 11.11
C ARG A 169 -7.62 -9.29 10.60
N ASP A 170 -6.97 -9.25 9.45
CA ASP A 170 -6.52 -10.45 8.75
C ASP A 170 -5.13 -10.93 9.21
N TYR A 171 -4.25 -10.00 9.63
CA TYR A 171 -2.83 -10.27 9.88
C TYR A 171 -2.29 -9.81 11.24
N SER A 172 -3.09 -9.22 12.14
CA SER A 172 -2.56 -8.84 13.47
C SER A 172 -1.95 -10.01 14.25
N TRP A 173 -2.47 -11.23 14.05
CA TRP A 173 -1.98 -12.43 14.72
C TRP A 173 -0.53 -12.79 14.33
N ILE A 174 -0.09 -12.41 13.13
CA ILE A 174 1.26 -12.68 12.64
C ILE A 174 2.29 -11.80 13.37
N GLY A 175 1.83 -10.67 13.90
CA GLY A 175 2.66 -9.64 14.50
C GLY A 175 3.53 -8.96 13.44
N SER A 176 4.84 -9.12 13.57
CA SER A 176 5.82 -8.39 12.77
C SER A 176 6.83 -9.33 12.11
N TYR A 177 7.52 -8.86 11.08
CA TYR A 177 8.45 -9.64 10.29
C TYR A 177 9.47 -10.42 11.13
N SER A 178 10.09 -9.77 12.12
CA SER A 178 11.04 -10.44 13.02
C SER A 178 10.38 -11.56 13.82
N ARG A 179 9.11 -11.38 14.23
CA ARG A 179 8.32 -12.41 14.94
C ARG A 179 7.99 -13.58 14.02
N MET A 180 7.63 -13.32 12.77
CA MET A 180 7.33 -14.37 11.79
C MET A 180 8.56 -15.25 11.51
N ASN A 181 9.75 -14.67 11.42
CA ASN A 181 11.00 -15.43 11.28
C ASN A 181 11.27 -16.33 12.49
N VAL A 182 10.95 -15.86 13.71
CA VAL A 182 11.03 -16.69 14.93
C VAL A 182 10.03 -17.85 14.86
N LEU A 183 8.79 -17.62 14.42
CA LEU A 183 7.77 -18.69 14.28
C LEU A 183 8.12 -19.71 13.17
N ALA A 184 8.87 -19.29 12.16
CA ALA A 184 9.33 -20.13 11.05
C ALA A 184 10.59 -20.93 11.39
N ASP A 185 11.30 -20.58 12.47
CA ASP A 185 12.47 -21.32 12.95
C ASP A 185 12.05 -22.74 13.39
N PRO A 186 12.68 -23.80 12.85
CA PRO A 186 12.45 -25.18 13.29
C PRO A 186 12.61 -25.35 14.82
N GLY A 187 13.52 -24.59 15.44
CA GLY A 187 13.76 -24.62 16.89
C GLY A 187 12.63 -24.02 17.73
N TYR A 188 11.85 -23.10 17.16
CA TYR A 188 10.62 -22.60 17.80
C TYR A 188 9.50 -23.65 17.75
N ARG A 189 9.32 -24.31 16.61
CA ARG A 189 8.33 -25.40 16.44
C ARG A 189 8.64 -26.63 17.30
N GLN A 190 9.92 -26.86 17.60
CA GLN A 190 10.38 -27.96 18.45
C GLN A 190 10.44 -27.59 19.95
N GLY A 191 9.96 -26.41 20.34
CA GLY A 191 9.84 -26.01 21.75
C GLY A 191 11.17 -25.64 22.44
N SER A 192 12.27 -25.49 21.70
CA SER A 192 13.59 -25.16 22.26
C SER A 192 13.77 -23.67 22.55
N LEU A 193 12.96 -22.79 21.95
CA LEU A 193 13.00 -21.34 22.17
C LEU A 193 11.78 -20.92 23.00
N SER A 194 11.79 -21.25 24.30
CA SER A 194 10.67 -20.97 25.19
C SER A 194 10.59 -19.52 25.69
N ASN A 195 11.59 -18.67 25.47
CA ASN A 195 11.60 -17.32 26.05
C ASN A 195 12.26 -16.27 25.14
N VAL A 196 11.51 -15.67 24.23
CA VAL A 196 11.84 -14.33 23.71
C VAL A 196 10.56 -13.50 23.70
N PHE A 197 10.15 -13.08 24.90
CA PHE A 197 9.21 -11.99 25.09
C PHE A 197 10.01 -10.68 25.11
N VAL A 198 9.85 -9.84 24.08
CA VAL A 198 10.14 -8.41 24.20
C VAL A 198 8.95 -7.65 23.64
N GLY A 199 8.09 -7.23 24.56
CA GLY A 199 6.89 -6.42 24.32
C GLY A 199 6.26 -6.10 25.65
N SER A 200 6.54 -4.90 26.15
CA SER A 200 6.06 -4.37 27.43
C SER A 200 4.56 -4.10 27.37
N ASP A 201 3.72 -5.11 27.57
CA ASP A 201 2.39 -4.88 28.13
C ASP A 201 1.84 -6.14 28.81
N LYS A 202 1.42 -6.00 30.07
CA LYS A 202 1.18 -7.11 31.01
C LYS A 202 -0.28 -7.60 31.07
N THR A 203 -1.13 -7.37 30.07
CA THR A 203 -2.58 -7.57 30.26
C THR A 203 -3.30 -8.46 29.25
N HIS A 204 -2.62 -9.01 28.23
CA HIS A 204 -3.25 -9.97 27.33
C HIS A 204 -2.43 -11.26 27.20
N CYS A 205 -2.66 -12.18 28.13
CA CYS A 205 -2.26 -13.58 27.99
C CYS A 205 -3.09 -14.23 26.86
N LEU A 206 -2.54 -14.28 25.65
CA LEU A 206 -3.01 -15.18 24.60
C LEU A 206 -2.50 -16.58 24.92
N SER A 207 -3.40 -17.45 25.39
CA SER A 207 -3.12 -18.88 25.54
C SER A 207 -2.93 -19.49 24.15
N ILE A 208 -1.70 -19.96 23.89
CA ILE A 208 -1.42 -20.82 22.74
C ILE A 208 -2.02 -22.19 23.08
N ILE A 209 -3.18 -22.49 22.51
CA ILE A 209 -3.71 -23.85 22.53
C ILE A 209 -2.80 -24.67 21.60
N SER A 210 -1.90 -25.45 22.21
CA SER A 210 -1.17 -26.49 21.50
C SER A 210 -2.17 -27.48 20.91
N ARG A 211 -1.90 -27.95 19.69
CA ARG A 211 -2.78 -28.88 18.96
C ARG A 211 -3.01 -30.20 19.71
N ASP A 212 -2.17 -30.50 20.69
CA ASP A 212 -2.22 -31.73 21.49
C ASP A 212 -3.25 -31.66 22.65
N THR A 213 -3.82 -30.49 22.94
CA THR A 213 -4.86 -30.32 23.97
C THR A 213 -6.28 -30.28 23.41
N LEU A 214 -6.48 -30.60 22.13
CA LEU A 214 -7.82 -30.89 21.61
C LEU A 214 -8.24 -32.27 22.10
N LEU A 215 -9.09 -32.29 23.13
CA LEU A 215 -9.86 -33.47 23.51
C LEU A 215 -10.45 -34.12 22.24
N LYS A 216 -10.32 -35.46 22.15
CA LYS A 216 -10.61 -36.34 21.01
C LYS A 216 -12.04 -36.28 20.41
N GLY A 217 -12.84 -35.26 20.71
CA GLY A 217 -14.22 -35.09 20.22
C GLY A 217 -14.50 -33.80 19.45
N SER A 218 -13.53 -32.90 19.23
CA SER A 218 -13.80 -31.59 18.58
C SER A 218 -13.48 -31.53 17.08
N ALA A 219 -12.97 -32.62 16.48
CA ALA A 219 -12.63 -32.67 15.05
C ALA A 219 -13.87 -32.67 14.12
N ASP A 220 -15.04 -33.03 14.64
CA ASP A 220 -16.25 -33.19 13.83
C ASP A 220 -16.98 -31.86 13.55
N VAL A 221 -16.71 -30.82 14.34
CA VAL A 221 -17.38 -29.51 14.18
C VAL A 221 -16.82 -28.70 13.00
N VAL A 222 -15.55 -28.90 12.64
CA VAL A 222 -14.90 -28.11 11.58
C VAL A 222 -15.23 -28.65 10.18
N LYS A 223 -15.55 -29.94 10.04
CA LYS A 223 -15.96 -30.52 8.74
C LYS A 223 -17.38 -30.14 8.33
N GLN A 224 -18.24 -29.75 9.27
CA GLN A 224 -19.65 -29.44 8.97
C GLN A 224 -19.88 -28.02 8.41
N LYS A 225 -18.88 -27.13 8.48
CA LYS A 225 -19.01 -25.73 8.02
C LYS A 225 -18.41 -25.42 6.64
N GLN A 226 -17.86 -26.44 5.96
CA GLN A 226 -17.32 -26.33 4.59
C GLN A 226 -18.25 -26.93 3.52
N SER A 227 -19.49 -27.25 3.85
CA SER A 227 -20.52 -27.64 2.88
C SER A 227 -21.86 -26.98 3.19
N ILE A 228 -21.95 -25.66 2.96
CA ILE A 228 -23.15 -24.94 2.50
C ILE A 228 -22.65 -23.80 1.62
#